data_AF-A0A8T2WF94-F1
#
_entry.id   AF-A0A8T2WF94-F1
#
_cell.length_a   1.000
_cell.length_b   1.000
_cell.length_c   1.000
_cell.angle_alpha   90.00
_cell.angle_beta   90.00
_cell.angle_gamma   90.00
#
_symmetry.space_group_name_H-M   'P 1'
#
loop_
_entity.id
_entity.type
_entity.pdbx_description
1 polymer ?
#
loop_
_entity_poly.entity_id
_entity_poly.type
_entity_poly.pdbx_seq_one_letter_code
_entity_poly.pdbx_strand_id
1 'polypeptide(L)'
;MSQLERWNTHFSNIVTQTVFNIEFQLAQDPSSHNLGTTVWDASIVLAKYLEKNARKGELSRIKVKNKRCIELGAGMGLAGMAFALLGADVALTDTTDAVMALLRRNVDTNMTAAALKLKDAEWAVSVAGKVSVSELDWSNKSHYEALNPPFDYVIAADCVYSEVAVPHFLNAVLAMAGPKGTIVVCNEFRSQTVNDIFMAEFSRHFSIKKVPMNKMESEYQHPLIHIYIMKRLKKKGGTGGGAGAEEGEGGEEHAEEKYLEVQEEDRIEKIKSNKGYEIDPDRQFEALLAPAQEGTTSTAEAIAAATALEKPEKKEKKDEFERFDTRRQGAALAQKLGGIKLNDALNGTSTI
;
A
#
# COMPACT_ATOMS: atom_id res chain seq x y z
N MET A 1 2.71 -8.47 22.78
CA MET A 1 3.05 -7.19 22.13
C MET A 1 1.94 -6.21 22.45
N SER A 2 2.28 -5.02 22.97
CA SER A 2 1.27 -3.96 23.07
C SER A 2 0.79 -3.60 21.66
N GLN A 3 -0.46 -3.16 21.48
CA GLN A 3 -0.92 -2.66 20.17
C GLN A 3 -0.07 -1.48 19.64
N LEU A 4 0.80 -0.91 20.49
CA LEU A 4 1.63 0.26 20.26
C LEU A 4 3.04 -0.06 19.71
N GLU A 5 3.49 -1.32 19.71
CA GLU A 5 4.84 -1.74 19.25
C GLU A 5 4.80 -2.51 17.92
N ARG A 6 3.88 -2.18 17.01
CA ARG A 6 3.65 -2.99 15.79
C ARG A 6 4.90 -3.14 14.93
N TRP A 7 5.38 -4.39 14.83
CA TRP A 7 6.39 -4.98 13.93
C TRP A 7 7.64 -4.16 13.56
N ASN A 8 7.81 -2.96 14.13
CA ASN A 8 8.90 -2.00 14.00
C ASN A 8 9.56 -1.91 12.62
N THR A 9 8.75 -1.89 11.55
CA THR A 9 9.28 -1.85 10.18
C THR A 9 9.79 -0.47 9.75
N HIS A 10 9.60 0.60 10.52
CA HIS A 10 9.88 1.96 10.03
C HIS A 10 11.24 2.53 10.46
N PHE A 11 12.03 1.79 11.25
CA PHE A 11 13.28 2.32 11.86
C PHE A 11 14.55 1.54 11.49
N SER A 12 14.41 0.42 10.78
CA SER A 12 15.53 -0.45 10.41
C SER A 12 15.74 -0.45 8.91
N ASN A 13 16.97 -0.67 8.45
CA ASN A 13 17.25 -0.92 7.03
C ASN A 13 17.05 -2.39 6.64
N ILE A 14 16.80 -3.25 7.63
CA ILE A 14 16.48 -4.67 7.45
C ILE A 14 15.28 -5.04 8.33
N VAL A 15 14.26 -5.64 7.73
CA VAL A 15 13.14 -6.27 8.43
C VAL A 15 13.23 -7.77 8.30
N THR A 16 13.11 -8.45 9.43
CA THR A 16 13.06 -9.91 9.47
C THR A 16 11.64 -10.37 9.71
N GLN A 17 11.12 -11.27 8.88
CA GLN A 17 9.78 -11.83 9.06
C GLN A 17 9.76 -13.32 8.73
N THR A 18 9.28 -14.14 9.66
CA THR A 18 9.10 -15.58 9.43
C THR A 18 7.76 -15.87 8.75
N VAL A 19 7.81 -16.52 7.58
CA VAL A 19 6.65 -16.97 6.81
C VAL A 19 6.93 -18.38 6.27
N PHE A 20 6.00 -19.31 6.44
CA PHE A 20 6.16 -20.74 6.13
C PHE A 20 7.34 -21.40 6.86
N ASN A 21 7.62 -20.97 8.09
CA ASN A 21 8.84 -21.33 8.84
C ASN A 21 10.15 -20.97 8.12
N ILE A 22 10.12 -20.03 7.18
CA ILE A 22 11.30 -19.48 6.50
C ILE A 22 11.48 -18.05 6.97
N GLU A 23 12.67 -17.71 7.45
CA GLU A 23 13.01 -16.34 7.83
C GLU A 23 13.32 -15.51 6.59
N PHE A 24 12.47 -14.54 6.26
CA PHE A 24 12.76 -13.53 5.24
C PHE A 24 13.58 -12.38 5.83
N GLN A 25 14.62 -11.96 5.13
CA GLN A 25 15.39 -10.75 5.41
C GLN A 25 15.15 -9.74 4.30
N LEU A 26 14.45 -8.67 4.62
CA LEU A 26 14.00 -7.66 3.67
C LEU A 26 14.82 -6.40 3.87
N ALA A 27 15.72 -6.11 2.93
CA ALA A 27 16.35 -4.81 2.84
C ALA A 27 15.29 -3.76 2.50
N GLN A 28 15.38 -2.61 3.14
CA GLN A 28 14.48 -1.47 2.97
C GLN A 28 15.22 -0.17 3.25
N ASP A 29 14.64 0.96 2.84
CA ASP A 29 15.16 2.30 3.11
C ASP A 29 14.03 3.21 3.61
N PRO A 30 13.83 3.29 4.95
CA PRO A 30 12.78 4.13 5.52
C PRO A 30 13.08 5.63 5.43
N SER A 31 14.31 6.02 5.04
CA SER A 31 14.71 7.42 4.87
C SER A 31 14.42 7.97 3.47
N SER A 32 14.13 7.09 2.51
CA SER A 32 13.74 7.45 1.15
C SER A 32 12.42 8.22 1.09
N HIS A 33 12.29 9.09 0.09
CA HIS A 33 11.03 9.77 -0.22
C HIS A 33 9.99 8.85 -0.91
N ASN A 34 10.39 7.65 -1.34
CA ASN A 34 9.48 6.70 -1.96
C ASN A 34 8.91 5.73 -0.92
N LEU A 35 7.59 5.76 -0.72
CA LEU A 35 6.88 4.89 0.24
C LEU A 35 7.05 3.38 -0.05
N GLY A 36 7.36 3.01 -1.30
CA GLY A 36 7.59 1.63 -1.71
C GLY A 36 8.87 1.02 -1.14
N THR A 37 9.80 1.81 -0.59
CA THR A 37 11.06 1.30 -0.02
C THR A 37 10.93 0.76 1.40
N THR A 38 9.72 0.65 1.95
CA THR A 38 9.47 0.16 3.33
C THR A 38 8.54 -1.05 3.33
N VAL A 39 8.74 -1.97 4.27
CA VAL A 39 7.82 -3.09 4.53
C VAL A 39 6.62 -2.58 5.32
N TRP A 40 5.45 -2.59 4.71
CA TRP A 40 4.19 -2.19 5.36
C TRP A 40 3.52 -3.36 6.10
N ASP A 41 2.88 -3.08 7.23
CA ASP A 41 2.16 -4.06 8.07
C ASP A 41 1.17 -4.91 7.26
N ALA A 42 0.50 -4.32 6.28
CA ALA A 42 -0.47 -5.02 5.45
C ALA A 42 0.17 -6.14 4.62
N SER A 43 1.43 -5.99 4.21
CA SER A 43 2.19 -7.03 3.51
C SER A 43 2.51 -8.22 4.42
N ILE A 44 2.88 -7.93 5.68
CA ILE A 44 3.10 -8.96 6.71
C ILE A 44 1.80 -9.70 7.02
N VAL A 45 0.70 -8.97 7.26
CA VAL A 45 -0.62 -9.56 7.52
C VAL A 45 -1.09 -10.43 6.35
N LEU A 46 -0.89 -9.99 5.11
CA LEU A 46 -1.23 -10.78 3.93
C LEU A 46 -0.39 -12.06 3.84
N ALA A 47 0.93 -11.97 4.04
CA ALA A 47 1.82 -13.12 4.03
C ALA A 47 1.43 -14.18 5.08
N LYS A 48 1.11 -13.75 6.30
CA LYS A 48 0.67 -14.65 7.40
C LYS A 48 -0.74 -15.21 7.17
N TYR A 49 -1.62 -14.44 6.54
CA TYR A 49 -2.92 -14.95 6.09
C TYR A 49 -2.77 -16.08 5.05
N LEU A 50 -1.88 -15.90 4.07
CA LEU A 50 -1.57 -16.93 3.06
C LEU A 50 -1.00 -18.20 3.70
N GLU A 51 -0.07 -18.06 4.65
CA GLU A 51 0.49 -19.17 5.41
C GLU A 51 -0.58 -19.96 6.16
N LYS A 52 -1.40 -19.27 6.97
CA LYS A 52 -2.47 -19.88 7.76
C LYS A 52 -3.48 -20.65 6.89
N ASN A 53 -3.75 -20.15 5.69
CA ASN A 53 -4.77 -20.70 4.79
C ASN A 53 -4.20 -21.58 3.66
N ALA A 54 -2.90 -21.90 3.70
CA ALA A 54 -2.22 -22.63 2.63
C ALA A 54 -2.79 -24.02 2.33
N ARG A 55 -3.50 -24.64 3.29
CA ARG A 55 -4.04 -26.01 3.15
C ARG A 55 -5.44 -26.07 2.54
N LYS A 56 -6.27 -25.03 2.68
CA LYS A 56 -7.71 -25.07 2.28
C LYS A 56 -8.21 -23.70 1.83
N GLY A 57 -9.22 -23.71 0.96
CA GLY A 57 -9.84 -22.50 0.42
C GLY A 57 -9.25 -22.07 -0.93
N GLU A 58 -9.72 -20.93 -1.44
CA GLU A 58 -9.38 -20.42 -2.76
C GLU A 58 -7.89 -20.08 -2.91
N LEU A 59 -7.20 -19.70 -1.83
CA LEU A 59 -5.76 -19.39 -1.82
C LEU A 59 -4.90 -20.55 -1.30
N SER A 60 -5.43 -21.78 -1.32
CA SER A 60 -4.65 -22.95 -0.92
C SER A 60 -3.62 -23.34 -1.98
N ARG A 61 -2.55 -24.04 -1.57
CA ARG A 61 -1.51 -24.56 -2.47
C ARG A 61 -2.10 -25.33 -3.65
N ILE A 62 -3.15 -26.13 -3.43
CA ILE A 62 -3.79 -26.92 -4.49
C ILE A 62 -4.42 -26.03 -5.57
N LYS A 63 -4.96 -24.87 -5.19
CA LYS A 63 -5.62 -23.91 -6.11
C LYS A 63 -4.64 -22.94 -6.76
N VAL A 64 -3.53 -22.66 -6.08
CA VAL A 64 -2.54 -21.64 -6.45
C VAL A 64 -1.37 -22.22 -7.25
N LYS A 65 -1.06 -23.52 -7.08
CA LYS A 65 0.07 -24.16 -7.75
C LYS A 65 0.00 -24.01 -9.28
N ASN A 66 1.13 -23.63 -9.89
CA ASN A 66 1.32 -23.38 -11.32
C ASN A 66 0.38 -22.30 -11.89
N LYS A 67 -0.15 -21.41 -11.04
CA LYS A 67 -0.95 -20.26 -11.47
C LYS A 67 -0.10 -19.01 -11.60
N ARG A 68 -0.50 -18.13 -12.50
CA ARG A 68 0.18 -16.84 -12.69
C ARG A 68 -0.39 -15.82 -11.71
N CYS A 69 0.48 -15.20 -10.94
CA CYS A 69 0.16 -14.12 -10.03
C CYS A 69 0.96 -12.88 -10.40
N ILE A 70 0.36 -11.70 -10.24
CA ILE A 70 1.06 -10.43 -10.25
C ILE A 70 0.80 -9.71 -8.93
N GLU A 71 1.85 -9.19 -8.31
CA GLU A 71 1.73 -8.25 -7.20
C GLU A 71 1.91 -6.83 -7.73
N LEU A 72 0.90 -6.00 -7.54
CA LEU A 72 0.90 -4.57 -7.87
C LEU A 72 1.35 -3.78 -6.65
N GLY A 73 2.33 -2.89 -6.80
CA GLY A 73 2.88 -2.12 -5.68
C GLY A 73 3.53 -3.03 -4.65
N ALA A 74 4.44 -3.90 -5.11
CA ALA A 74 5.06 -4.93 -4.28
C ALA A 74 5.94 -4.36 -3.16
N GLY A 75 6.46 -3.13 -3.33
CA GLY A 75 7.43 -2.51 -2.45
C GLY A 75 8.61 -3.44 -2.22
N MET A 76 8.75 -3.96 -1.00
CA MET A 76 9.81 -4.89 -0.60
C MET A 76 9.52 -6.38 -0.89
N GLY A 77 8.33 -6.70 -1.41
CA GLY A 77 8.00 -7.97 -2.06
C GLY A 77 7.56 -9.14 -1.16
N LEU A 78 7.35 -8.91 0.14
CA LEU A 78 7.08 -9.98 1.10
C LEU A 78 5.82 -10.80 0.75
N ALA A 79 4.69 -10.15 0.47
CA ALA A 79 3.44 -10.86 0.24
C ALA A 79 3.45 -11.68 -1.06
N GLY A 80 4.03 -11.17 -2.15
CA GLY A 80 4.20 -11.94 -3.38
C GLY A 80 5.22 -13.07 -3.27
N MET A 81 6.32 -12.88 -2.54
CA MET A 81 7.23 -14.01 -2.25
C MET A 81 6.53 -15.09 -1.40
N ALA A 82 5.71 -14.72 -0.42
CA ALA A 82 4.87 -15.66 0.32
C ALA A 82 3.85 -16.36 -0.58
N PHE A 83 3.28 -15.67 -1.56
CA PHE A 83 2.39 -16.26 -2.56
C PHE A 83 3.13 -17.26 -3.47
N ALA A 84 4.38 -16.97 -3.83
CA ALA A 84 5.23 -17.88 -4.60
C ALA A 84 5.51 -19.19 -3.85
N LEU A 85 5.67 -19.14 -2.52
CA LEU A 85 5.80 -20.34 -1.66
C LEU A 85 4.54 -21.22 -1.62
N LEU A 86 3.40 -20.73 -2.12
CA LEU A 86 2.21 -21.56 -2.37
C LEU A 86 2.26 -22.30 -3.73
N GLY A 87 3.25 -22.00 -4.57
CA GLY A 87 3.52 -22.62 -5.86
C GLY A 87 3.05 -21.83 -7.08
N ALA A 88 2.69 -20.56 -6.94
CA ALA A 88 2.37 -19.68 -8.07
C ALA A 88 3.63 -19.08 -8.68
N ASP A 89 3.60 -18.86 -10.00
CA ASP A 89 4.58 -18.03 -10.69
C ASP A 89 4.18 -16.56 -10.50
N VAL A 90 4.98 -15.80 -9.76
CA VAL A 90 4.70 -14.44 -9.30
C VAL A 90 5.57 -13.42 -10.03
N ALA A 91 4.93 -12.45 -10.67
CA ALA A 91 5.57 -11.21 -11.10
C ALA A 91 5.38 -10.15 -10.00
N LEU A 92 6.47 -9.73 -9.36
CA LEU A 92 6.49 -8.62 -8.40
C LEU A 92 6.69 -7.33 -9.18
N THR A 93 5.78 -6.38 -9.03
CA THR A 93 5.84 -5.12 -9.76
C THR A 93 5.75 -3.90 -8.86
N ASP A 94 6.58 -2.91 -9.17
CA ASP A 94 6.59 -1.60 -8.54
C ASP A 94 7.18 -0.58 -9.54
N THR A 95 7.44 0.64 -9.09
CA THR A 95 7.99 1.73 -9.90
C THR A 95 9.24 2.33 -9.24
N THR A 96 9.96 3.17 -9.99
CA THR A 96 11.21 3.85 -9.62
C THR A 96 12.42 2.94 -9.39
N ASP A 97 13.60 3.43 -9.77
CA ASP A 97 14.84 2.66 -9.63
C ASP A 97 15.16 2.28 -8.18
N ALA A 98 14.85 3.15 -7.21
CA ALA A 98 15.13 2.92 -5.79
C ALA A 98 14.38 1.71 -5.24
N VAL A 99 13.07 1.62 -5.48
CA VAL A 99 12.25 0.48 -5.04
C VAL A 99 12.66 -0.77 -5.81
N MET A 100 12.82 -0.65 -7.13
CA MET A 100 13.16 -1.76 -8.01
C MET A 100 14.52 -2.38 -7.68
N ALA A 101 15.50 -1.61 -7.22
CA ALA A 101 16.79 -2.12 -6.75
C ALA A 101 16.65 -2.95 -5.46
N LEU A 102 15.92 -2.44 -4.47
CA LEU A 102 15.68 -3.13 -3.20
C LEU A 102 14.82 -4.40 -3.39
N LEU A 103 13.78 -4.33 -4.22
CA LEU A 103 12.91 -5.47 -4.52
C LEU A 103 13.69 -6.62 -5.16
N ARG A 104 14.56 -6.35 -6.15
CA ARG A 104 15.43 -7.38 -6.75
C ARG A 104 16.37 -8.00 -5.71
N ARG A 105 17.02 -7.17 -4.89
CA ARG A 105 17.88 -7.64 -3.79
C ARG A 105 17.12 -8.55 -2.82
N ASN A 106 15.87 -8.21 -2.48
CA ASN A 106 15.05 -9.01 -1.59
C ASN A 106 14.67 -10.36 -2.20
N VAL A 107 14.36 -10.42 -3.49
CA VAL A 107 14.15 -11.69 -4.20
C VAL A 107 15.41 -12.54 -4.19
N ASP A 108 16.57 -11.97 -4.52
CA ASP A 108 17.84 -12.71 -4.56
C ASP A 108 18.23 -13.28 -3.19
N THR A 109 17.99 -12.51 -2.13
CA THR A 109 18.29 -12.85 -0.74
C THR A 109 17.38 -13.94 -0.18
N ASN A 110 16.15 -14.09 -0.70
CA ASN A 110 15.14 -14.92 -0.05
C ASN A 110 14.59 -16.06 -0.90
N MET A 111 14.57 -15.94 -2.23
CA MET A 111 13.83 -16.85 -3.11
C MET A 111 14.69 -17.67 -4.06
N THR A 112 16.00 -17.42 -4.14
CA THR A 112 16.89 -18.28 -4.93
C THR A 112 16.98 -19.68 -4.31
N ALA A 113 17.22 -20.70 -5.14
CA ALA A 113 17.38 -22.06 -4.64
C ALA A 113 18.52 -22.19 -3.61
N ALA A 114 19.58 -21.38 -3.75
CA ALA A 114 20.67 -21.32 -2.78
C ALA A 114 20.22 -20.64 -1.46
N ALA A 115 19.54 -19.50 -1.54
CA ALA A 115 19.02 -18.79 -0.37
C ALA A 115 18.06 -19.66 0.45
N LEU A 116 17.14 -20.38 -0.21
CA LEU A 116 16.20 -21.27 0.46
C LEU A 116 16.88 -22.44 1.16
N LYS A 117 17.90 -23.05 0.54
CA LYS A 117 18.70 -24.12 1.19
C LYS A 117 19.47 -23.62 2.40
N LEU A 118 20.04 -22.42 2.33
CA LEU A 118 20.73 -21.79 3.47
C LEU A 118 19.80 -21.50 4.67
N LYS A 119 18.48 -21.53 4.44
CA LYS A 119 17.44 -21.32 5.45
C LYS A 119 16.74 -22.64 5.83
N ASP A 120 17.38 -23.79 5.58
CA ASP A 120 16.84 -25.15 5.82
C ASP A 120 15.44 -25.36 5.22
N ALA A 121 15.19 -24.75 4.06
CA ALA A 121 13.91 -24.76 3.36
C ALA A 121 13.97 -25.53 2.03
N GLU A 122 14.63 -26.69 1.99
CA GLU A 122 14.72 -27.56 0.81
C GLU A 122 13.35 -27.90 0.22
N TRP A 123 12.34 -28.05 1.08
CA TRP A 123 10.96 -28.30 0.64
C TRP A 123 10.46 -27.18 -0.28
N ALA A 124 10.81 -25.92 0.01
CA ALA A 124 10.38 -24.75 -0.73
C ALA A 124 10.98 -24.72 -2.14
N VAL A 125 12.24 -25.15 -2.29
CA VAL A 125 12.92 -25.25 -3.60
C VAL A 125 12.12 -26.10 -4.60
N SER A 126 11.45 -27.15 -4.11
CA SER A 126 10.67 -28.08 -4.94
C SER A 126 9.23 -27.64 -5.23
N VAL A 127 8.69 -26.70 -4.44
CA VAL A 127 7.26 -26.34 -4.52
C VAL A 127 7.00 -24.87 -4.83
N ALA A 128 7.94 -23.98 -4.57
CA ALA A 128 7.79 -22.56 -4.87
C ALA A 128 7.70 -22.37 -6.38
N GLY A 129 6.79 -21.49 -6.81
CA GLY A 129 6.78 -21.06 -8.22
C GLY A 129 7.87 -20.03 -8.48
N LYS A 130 7.99 -19.63 -9.75
CA LYS A 130 8.99 -18.65 -10.20
C LYS A 130 8.67 -17.28 -9.62
N VAL A 131 9.70 -16.51 -9.28
CA VAL A 131 9.56 -15.10 -8.90
C VAL A 131 10.33 -14.26 -9.92
N SER A 132 9.67 -13.28 -10.52
CA SER A 132 10.29 -12.28 -11.39
C SER A 132 9.99 -10.88 -10.88
N VAL A 133 10.88 -9.94 -11.17
CA VAL A 133 10.70 -8.52 -10.83
C VAL A 133 10.59 -7.71 -12.12
N SER A 134 9.58 -6.85 -12.22
CA SER A 134 9.34 -6.04 -13.42
C SER A 134 8.73 -4.70 -13.06
N GLU A 135 9.04 -3.66 -13.82
CA GLU A 135 8.48 -2.34 -13.56
C GLU A 135 7.02 -2.27 -14.04
N LEU A 136 6.15 -1.66 -13.26
CA LEU A 136 4.80 -1.27 -13.67
C LEU A 136 4.41 0.02 -12.97
N ASP A 137 4.22 1.08 -13.75
CA ASP A 137 3.53 2.29 -13.31
C ASP A 137 2.06 2.15 -13.67
N TRP A 138 1.17 2.27 -12.68
CA TRP A 138 -0.28 2.15 -12.89
C TRP A 138 -0.83 3.20 -13.84
N SER A 139 -0.18 4.35 -13.99
CA SER A 139 -0.58 5.40 -14.93
C SER A 139 -0.08 5.14 -16.36
N ASN A 140 0.96 4.31 -16.53
CA ASN A 140 1.57 4.03 -17.83
C ASN A 140 1.06 2.72 -18.43
N LYS A 141 0.04 2.82 -19.30
CA LYS A 141 -0.56 1.67 -20.00
C LYS A 141 0.45 0.87 -20.84
N SER A 142 1.53 1.49 -21.34
CA SER A 142 2.54 0.78 -22.13
C SER A 142 3.27 -0.31 -21.33
N HIS A 143 3.31 -0.20 -20.00
CA HIS A 143 3.94 -1.23 -19.14
C HIS A 143 3.09 -2.51 -19.05
N TYR A 144 1.80 -2.43 -19.41
CA TYR A 144 0.86 -3.53 -19.17
C TYR A 144 1.10 -4.70 -20.13
N GLU A 145 1.34 -4.42 -21.40
CA GLU A 145 1.51 -5.44 -22.44
C GLU A 145 2.76 -6.29 -22.19
N ALA A 146 3.85 -5.67 -21.71
CA ALA A 146 5.12 -6.34 -21.41
C ALA A 146 4.99 -7.47 -20.37
N LEU A 147 3.95 -7.45 -19.53
CA LEU A 147 3.70 -8.45 -18.49
C LEU A 147 2.86 -9.63 -18.98
N ASN A 148 2.43 -9.60 -20.24
CA ASN A 148 1.64 -10.63 -20.89
C ASN A 148 0.41 -11.05 -20.07
N PRO A 149 -0.51 -10.13 -19.70
CA PRO A 149 -1.78 -10.51 -19.07
C PRO A 149 -2.56 -11.51 -19.95
N PRO A 150 -3.49 -12.31 -19.40
CA PRO A 150 -4.05 -12.21 -18.06
C PRO A 150 -3.33 -13.04 -16.98
N PHE A 151 -3.52 -12.63 -15.72
CA PHE A 151 -3.12 -13.36 -14.52
C PHE A 151 -4.31 -14.06 -13.84
N ASP A 152 -4.06 -15.23 -13.24
CA ASP A 152 -5.04 -15.95 -12.42
C ASP A 152 -5.27 -15.27 -11.08
N TYR A 153 -4.22 -14.62 -10.54
CA TYR A 153 -4.25 -13.87 -9.29
C TYR A 153 -3.65 -12.48 -9.48
N VAL A 154 -4.28 -11.47 -8.89
CA VAL A 154 -3.70 -10.14 -8.70
C VAL A 154 -3.69 -9.88 -7.21
N ILE A 155 -2.54 -9.58 -6.63
CA ILE A 155 -2.44 -9.24 -5.21
C ILE A 155 -1.89 -7.82 -5.05
N ALA A 156 -2.25 -7.16 -3.95
CA ALA A 156 -1.71 -5.86 -3.59
C ALA A 156 -1.74 -5.70 -2.06
N ALA A 157 -0.67 -5.16 -1.51
CA ALA A 157 -0.56 -4.84 -0.10
C ALA A 157 -0.32 -3.33 0.08
N ASP A 158 -1.21 -2.68 0.81
CA ASP A 158 -1.19 -1.25 1.15
C ASP A 158 -1.24 -0.25 -0.03
N CYS A 159 -1.89 -0.63 -1.13
CA CYS A 159 -1.94 0.15 -2.38
C CYS A 159 -3.11 1.17 -2.51
N VAL A 160 -3.91 1.35 -1.46
CA VAL A 160 -5.11 2.21 -1.42
C VAL A 160 -4.86 3.26 -0.34
N TYR A 161 -4.09 4.29 -0.71
CA TYR A 161 -3.60 5.33 0.20
C TYR A 161 -3.82 6.76 -0.32
N SER A 162 -4.13 6.93 -1.61
CA SER A 162 -4.30 8.22 -2.27
C SER A 162 -5.52 8.21 -3.18
N GLU A 163 -6.36 9.25 -3.09
CA GLU A 163 -7.57 9.42 -3.90
C GLU A 163 -7.24 9.41 -5.40
N VAL A 164 -6.12 10.04 -5.78
CA VAL A 164 -5.65 10.12 -7.16
C VAL A 164 -5.10 8.78 -7.64
N ALA A 165 -4.53 7.97 -6.75
CA ALA A 165 -3.94 6.68 -7.13
C ALA A 165 -5.00 5.59 -7.37
N VAL A 166 -6.17 5.66 -6.71
CA VAL A 166 -7.19 4.61 -6.77
C VAL A 166 -7.69 4.34 -8.20
N PRO A 167 -7.99 5.34 -9.05
CA PRO A 167 -8.38 5.09 -10.45
C PRO A 167 -7.29 4.38 -11.26
N HIS A 168 -6.03 4.79 -11.13
CA HIS A 168 -4.91 4.14 -11.82
C HIS A 168 -4.72 2.70 -11.33
N PHE A 169 -4.80 2.48 -10.01
CA PHE A 169 -4.74 1.14 -9.43
C PHE A 169 -5.87 0.24 -9.94
N LEU A 170 -7.11 0.74 -10.02
CA LEU A 170 -8.23 -0.01 -10.59
C LEU A 170 -7.97 -0.40 -12.05
N ASN A 171 -7.46 0.53 -12.87
CA ASN A 171 -7.13 0.25 -14.28
C ASN A 171 -6.08 -0.85 -14.42
N ALA A 172 -5.03 -0.81 -13.60
CA ALA A 172 -4.02 -1.86 -13.56
C ALA A 172 -4.64 -3.22 -13.15
N VAL A 173 -5.48 -3.26 -12.11
CA VAL A 173 -6.19 -4.47 -11.70
C VAL A 173 -7.08 -5.02 -12.83
N LEU A 174 -7.82 -4.14 -13.53
CA LEU A 174 -8.70 -4.53 -14.64
C LEU A 174 -7.93 -5.10 -15.83
N ALA A 175 -6.78 -4.51 -16.17
CA ALA A 175 -5.93 -4.95 -17.27
C ALA A 175 -5.20 -6.25 -16.96
N MET A 176 -4.75 -6.42 -15.71
CA MET A 176 -3.96 -7.60 -15.32
C MET A 176 -4.83 -8.82 -15.01
N ALA A 177 -5.99 -8.64 -14.38
CA ALA A 177 -6.82 -9.75 -13.93
C ALA A 177 -7.58 -10.43 -15.08
N GLY A 178 -7.40 -11.75 -15.22
CA GLY A 178 -8.18 -12.54 -16.16
C GLY A 178 -9.69 -12.57 -15.84
N PRO A 179 -10.53 -13.03 -16.78
CA PRO A 179 -11.99 -13.06 -16.60
C PRO A 179 -12.48 -13.86 -15.39
N LYS A 180 -11.71 -14.87 -14.96
CA LYS A 180 -11.95 -15.70 -13.77
C LYS A 180 -10.94 -15.45 -12.64
N GLY A 181 -10.14 -14.39 -12.76
CA GLY A 181 -9.06 -14.08 -11.84
C GLY A 181 -9.58 -13.80 -10.43
N THR A 182 -8.70 -14.02 -9.44
CA THR A 182 -8.94 -13.66 -8.04
C THR A 182 -8.08 -12.46 -7.70
N ILE A 183 -8.71 -11.40 -7.20
CA ILE A 183 -7.99 -10.21 -6.76
C ILE A 183 -7.96 -10.22 -5.23
N VAL A 184 -6.79 -10.02 -4.62
CA VAL A 184 -6.62 -9.97 -3.17
C VAL A 184 -5.96 -8.65 -2.79
N VAL A 185 -6.68 -7.79 -2.07
CA VAL A 185 -6.14 -6.51 -1.61
C VAL A 185 -6.11 -6.52 -0.08
N CYS A 186 -4.94 -6.30 0.51
CA CYS A 186 -4.75 -6.19 1.95
C CYS A 186 -4.23 -4.81 2.31
N ASN A 187 -5.02 -4.00 3.02
CA ASN A 187 -4.65 -2.62 3.33
C ASN A 187 -5.00 -2.21 4.75
N GLU A 188 -4.24 -1.26 5.28
CA GLU A 188 -4.65 -0.52 6.46
C GLU A 188 -5.66 0.59 6.09
N PHE A 189 -6.79 0.62 6.79
CA PHE A 189 -7.78 1.67 6.72
C PHE A 189 -7.22 2.92 7.43
N ARG A 190 -6.89 3.95 6.64
CA ARG A 190 -6.34 5.23 7.14
C ARG A 190 -7.22 6.44 6.86
N SER A 191 -8.04 6.37 5.82
CA SER A 191 -8.91 7.47 5.38
C SER A 191 -10.24 6.91 4.91
N GLN A 192 -11.32 7.45 5.48
CA GLN A 192 -12.68 7.13 5.06
C GLN A 192 -12.90 7.51 3.59
N THR A 193 -12.47 8.71 3.18
CA THR A 193 -12.62 9.21 1.79
C THR A 193 -11.95 8.29 0.78
N VAL A 194 -10.69 7.92 1.01
CA VAL A 194 -9.94 7.03 0.11
C VAL A 194 -10.60 5.65 0.04
N ASN A 195 -11.05 5.14 1.19
CA ASN A 195 -11.77 3.86 1.25
C ASN A 195 -13.12 3.90 0.51
N ASP A 196 -13.86 5.00 0.61
CA ASP A 196 -15.15 5.17 -0.07
C ASP A 196 -14.97 5.22 -1.58
N ILE A 197 -13.96 5.92 -2.08
CA ILE A 197 -13.59 5.93 -3.51
C ILE A 197 -13.23 4.50 -3.96
N PHE A 198 -12.39 3.80 -3.20
CA PHE A 198 -12.03 2.41 -3.51
C PHE A 198 -13.26 1.51 -3.58
N MET A 199 -14.13 1.55 -2.59
CA MET A 199 -15.34 0.72 -2.56
C MET A 199 -16.31 1.09 -3.69
N ALA A 200 -16.52 2.37 -3.94
CA ALA A 200 -17.41 2.86 -4.99
C ALA A 200 -16.92 2.42 -6.38
N GLU A 201 -15.65 2.62 -6.70
CA GLU A 201 -15.11 2.30 -8.02
C GLU A 201 -14.94 0.78 -8.23
N PHE A 202 -14.38 0.06 -7.26
CA PHE A 202 -14.16 -1.39 -7.42
C PHE A 202 -15.47 -2.19 -7.44
N SER A 203 -16.50 -1.79 -6.69
CA SER A 203 -17.77 -2.53 -6.63
C SER A 203 -18.56 -2.51 -7.94
N ARG A 204 -18.26 -1.57 -8.86
CA ARG A 204 -18.83 -1.52 -10.21
C ARG A 204 -18.34 -2.68 -11.09
N HIS A 205 -17.16 -3.21 -10.80
CA HIS A 205 -16.49 -4.22 -11.62
C HIS A 205 -16.34 -5.56 -10.91
N PHE A 206 -16.31 -5.57 -9.58
CA PHE A 206 -16.01 -6.74 -8.78
C PHE A 206 -17.03 -6.95 -7.66
N SER A 207 -17.35 -8.22 -7.40
CA SER A 207 -17.88 -8.61 -6.10
C SER A 207 -16.77 -8.53 -5.06
N ILE A 208 -17.00 -7.84 -3.95
CA ILE A 208 -15.99 -7.60 -2.90
C ILE A 208 -16.39 -8.36 -1.64
N LYS A 209 -15.50 -9.21 -1.13
CA LYS A 209 -15.70 -9.94 0.13
C LYS A 209 -14.57 -9.64 1.09
N LYS A 210 -14.90 -9.03 2.24
CA LYS A 210 -13.95 -8.85 3.34
C LYS A 210 -13.70 -10.18 4.05
N VAL A 211 -12.44 -10.52 4.26
CA VAL A 211 -12.04 -11.68 5.06
C VAL A 211 -12.34 -11.39 6.53
N PRO A 212 -13.06 -12.28 7.24
CA PRO A 212 -13.28 -12.13 8.67
C PRO A 212 -11.97 -12.28 9.47
N MET A 213 -11.81 -11.51 10.54
CA MET A 213 -10.62 -11.54 11.42
C MET A 213 -10.30 -12.97 11.90
N ASN A 214 -11.29 -13.80 12.22
CA ASN A 214 -11.06 -15.18 12.67
C ASN A 214 -10.42 -16.11 11.60
N LYS A 215 -10.37 -15.68 10.33
CA LYS A 215 -9.65 -16.36 9.24
C LYS A 215 -8.22 -15.84 9.06
N MET A 216 -7.87 -14.72 9.70
CA MET A 216 -6.51 -14.15 9.73
C MET A 216 -5.68 -14.79 10.84
N GLU A 217 -4.36 -14.61 10.79
CA GLU A 217 -3.44 -15.09 11.83
C GLU A 217 -3.68 -14.27 13.12
N SER A 218 -3.76 -14.93 14.28
CA SER A 218 -4.19 -14.29 15.53
C SER A 218 -3.26 -13.21 16.03
N GLU A 219 -1.95 -13.39 15.84
CA GLU A 219 -0.92 -12.41 16.19
C GLU A 219 -0.74 -11.38 15.08
N TYR A 220 -0.99 -11.75 13.82
CA TYR A 220 -0.84 -10.90 12.64
C TYR A 220 -2.18 -10.48 12.03
N GLN A 221 -2.92 -9.68 12.81
CA GLN A 221 -4.18 -9.07 12.39
C GLN A 221 -4.41 -7.74 13.14
N HIS A 222 -5.22 -6.86 12.57
CA HIS A 222 -5.58 -5.60 13.21
C HIS A 222 -6.96 -5.10 12.75
N PRO A 223 -7.81 -4.50 13.61
CA PRO A 223 -9.11 -3.96 13.21
C PRO A 223 -9.10 -2.99 12.02
N LEU A 224 -8.00 -2.28 11.79
CA LEU A 224 -7.84 -1.39 10.63
C LEU A 224 -7.20 -2.09 9.42
N ILE A 225 -6.57 -3.25 9.55
CA ILE A 225 -6.00 -3.96 8.39
C ILE A 225 -7.03 -4.93 7.84
N HIS A 226 -7.52 -4.68 6.63
CA HIS A 226 -8.58 -5.46 5.99
C HIS A 226 -8.02 -6.20 4.78
N ILE A 227 -8.39 -7.47 4.64
CA ILE A 227 -8.14 -8.26 3.43
C ILE A 227 -9.46 -8.37 2.68
N TYR A 228 -9.46 -8.00 1.41
CA TYR A 228 -10.58 -8.14 0.48
C TYR A 228 -10.23 -9.16 -0.60
N ILE A 229 -11.11 -10.15 -0.79
CA ILE A 229 -11.05 -11.08 -1.92
C ILE A 229 -12.14 -10.68 -2.89
N MET A 230 -11.76 -10.43 -4.14
CA MET A 230 -12.63 -9.90 -5.17
C MET A 230 -12.67 -10.80 -6.40
N LYS A 231 -13.85 -10.86 -7.05
CA LYS A 231 -14.08 -11.60 -8.29
C LYS A 231 -14.85 -10.72 -9.27
N ARG A 232 -14.45 -10.73 -10.54
CA ARG A 232 -15.06 -9.93 -11.61
C ARG A 232 -16.57 -10.25 -11.71
N LEU A 233 -17.39 -9.20 -11.82
CA LEU A 233 -18.82 -9.35 -12.06
C LEU A 233 -19.06 -9.88 -13.47
N LYS A 234 -20.11 -10.69 -13.65
CA LYS A 234 -20.55 -11.10 -14.98
C LYS A 234 -21.11 -9.87 -15.70
N LYS A 235 -20.67 -9.58 -16.92
CA LYS A 235 -21.37 -8.61 -17.78
C LYS A 235 -22.83 -9.05 -17.89
N LYS A 236 -23.78 -8.18 -17.54
CA LYS A 236 -25.19 -8.44 -17.82
C LYS A 236 -25.31 -8.55 -19.34
N GLY A 237 -25.63 -9.74 -19.86
CA GLY A 237 -25.89 -9.91 -21.28
C GLY A 237 -27.03 -8.99 -21.67
N GLY A 238 -26.81 -8.10 -22.64
CA GLY A 238 -27.88 -7.36 -23.27
C GLY A 238 -28.85 -8.36 -23.89
N THR A 239 -30.08 -8.39 -23.41
CA THR A 239 -31.17 -9.07 -24.12
C THR A 239 -31.42 -8.30 -25.41
N GLY A 240 -31.26 -8.99 -26.54
CA GLY A 240 -31.40 -8.43 -27.88
C GLY A 240 -32.79 -7.88 -28.16
N GLY A 241 -32.81 -6.81 -28.94
CA GLY A 241 -33.88 -6.46 -29.86
C GLY A 241 -33.22 -6.23 -31.22
N GLY A 242 -33.35 -7.20 -32.13
CA GLY A 242 -32.87 -7.07 -33.49
C GLY A 242 -33.89 -6.32 -34.35
N ALA A 243 -33.41 -5.35 -35.14
CA ALA A 243 -33.90 -5.05 -36.48
C ALA A 243 -32.89 -4.14 -37.21
N GLY A 244 -32.23 -4.70 -38.24
CA GLY A 244 -31.88 -4.05 -39.53
C GLY A 244 -30.87 -2.90 -39.59
N ALA A 245 -29.72 -3.19 -40.21
CA ALA A 245 -28.92 -2.42 -41.20
C ALA A 245 -28.61 -0.91 -40.92
N GLU A 246 -27.42 -0.33 -41.11
CA GLU A 246 -26.42 -0.44 -42.17
C GLU A 246 -25.02 -0.01 -41.65
N GLU A 247 -24.01 -0.20 -42.50
CA GLU A 247 -22.58 0.01 -42.34
C GLU A 247 -22.14 1.42 -41.90
N GLY A 248 -21.02 1.48 -41.17
CA GLY A 248 -20.30 2.71 -40.85
C GLY A 248 -19.08 2.42 -39.98
N GLU A 249 -17.96 2.04 -40.60
CA GLU A 249 -16.65 1.92 -39.94
C GLU A 249 -16.12 3.31 -39.53
N GLY A 250 -15.62 3.42 -38.29
CA GLY A 250 -14.88 4.57 -37.78
C GLY A 250 -15.67 5.47 -36.82
N GLY A 251 -15.68 5.16 -35.51
CA GLY A 251 -16.28 6.06 -34.53
C GLY A 251 -16.26 5.69 -33.05
N GLU A 252 -15.77 4.51 -32.64
CA GLU A 252 -15.90 4.09 -31.23
C GLU A 252 -14.82 4.68 -30.29
N GLU A 253 -13.59 4.91 -30.74
CA GLU A 253 -12.52 5.45 -29.87
C GLU A 253 -12.72 6.94 -29.51
N HIS A 254 -13.23 7.76 -30.44
CA HIS A 254 -13.51 9.16 -30.17
C HIS A 254 -14.76 9.38 -29.31
N ALA A 255 -15.69 8.42 -29.28
CA ALA A 255 -16.90 8.52 -28.47
C ALA A 255 -16.60 8.25 -26.98
N GLU A 256 -15.69 7.32 -26.66
CA GLU A 256 -15.27 7.06 -25.27
C GLU A 256 -14.46 8.21 -24.66
N GLU A 257 -13.53 8.82 -25.42
CA GLU A 257 -12.79 10.01 -24.94
C GLU A 257 -13.72 11.20 -24.67
N LYS A 258 -14.66 11.47 -25.58
CA LYS A 258 -15.63 12.56 -25.40
C LYS A 258 -16.62 12.29 -24.26
N TYR A 259 -16.97 11.02 -24.02
CA TYR A 259 -17.81 10.64 -22.88
C TYR A 259 -17.10 10.81 -21.52
N LEU A 260 -15.78 10.67 -21.49
CA LEU A 260 -14.97 10.86 -20.29
C LEU A 260 -14.72 12.35 -20.00
N GLU A 261 -14.43 13.17 -21.03
CA GLU A 261 -14.25 14.62 -20.89
C GLU A 261 -15.53 15.32 -20.39
N VAL A 262 -16.69 14.94 -20.95
CA VAL A 262 -17.99 15.51 -20.53
C VAL A 262 -18.34 15.16 -19.08
N GLN A 263 -17.92 13.98 -18.58
CA GLN A 263 -18.11 13.60 -17.17
C GLN A 263 -17.16 14.32 -16.22
N GLU A 264 -16.00 14.77 -16.69
CA GLU A 264 -15.03 15.52 -15.90
C GLU A 264 -15.47 16.99 -15.71
N GLU A 265 -16.01 17.61 -16.76
CA GLU A 265 -16.60 18.95 -16.70
C GLU A 265 -17.85 19.00 -15.79
N ASP A 266 -18.77 18.03 -15.94
CA ASP A 266 -19.95 17.87 -15.07
C ASP A 266 -19.57 17.58 -13.59
N ARG A 267 -18.42 16.92 -13.35
CA ARG A 267 -17.88 16.66 -12.01
C ARG A 267 -17.31 17.93 -11.37
N ILE A 268 -16.59 18.76 -12.13
CA ILE A 268 -16.04 20.04 -11.65
C ILE A 268 -17.17 21.03 -11.35
N GLU A 269 -18.24 21.06 -12.16
CA GLU A 269 -19.41 21.90 -11.88
C GLU A 269 -20.21 21.43 -10.65
N LYS A 270 -20.37 20.12 -10.44
CA LYS A 270 -21.04 19.61 -9.23
C LYS A 270 -20.27 19.93 -7.95
N ILE A 271 -18.94 19.88 -7.98
CA ILE A 271 -18.09 20.30 -6.86
C ILE A 271 -18.23 21.79 -6.58
N LYS A 272 -18.34 22.64 -7.62
CA LYS A 272 -18.56 24.10 -7.48
C LYS A 272 -19.97 24.46 -7.00
N SER A 273 -20.97 23.65 -7.31
CA SER A 273 -22.38 23.91 -6.98
C SER A 273 -22.76 23.58 -5.52
N ASN A 274 -21.94 22.78 -4.82
CA ASN A 274 -22.20 22.36 -3.45
C ASN A 274 -21.70 23.44 -2.47
N LYS A 275 -22.45 24.54 -2.35
CA LYS A 275 -22.15 25.64 -1.42
C LYS A 275 -22.23 25.17 0.03
N GLY A 276 -21.08 25.10 0.68
CA GLY A 276 -20.97 24.87 2.12
C GLY A 276 -19.56 24.92 2.70
N TYR A 277 -18.52 25.33 1.97
CA TYR A 277 -17.21 25.70 2.52
C TYR A 277 -16.55 26.70 1.56
N GLU A 278 -16.65 28.00 1.85
CA GLU A 278 -15.75 28.99 1.26
C GLU A 278 -14.37 28.79 1.90
N ILE A 279 -13.42 28.27 1.12
CA ILE A 279 -12.00 28.36 1.46
C ILE A 279 -11.56 29.74 1.01
N ASP A 280 -11.41 30.66 1.97
CA ASP A 280 -10.65 31.89 1.79
C ASP A 280 -9.17 31.49 1.62
N PRO A 281 -8.58 31.60 0.41
CA PRO A 281 -7.22 31.13 0.14
C PRO A 281 -6.15 31.90 0.92
N ASP A 282 -6.48 33.10 1.42
CA ASP A 282 -5.50 34.00 2.04
C ASP A 282 -5.58 34.01 3.58
N ARG A 283 -6.57 33.33 4.19
CA ARG A 283 -6.74 33.36 5.66
C ARG A 283 -5.97 32.30 6.44
N GLN A 284 -5.27 31.37 5.78
CA GLN A 284 -4.40 30.39 6.46
C GLN A 284 -2.90 30.68 6.33
N PHE A 285 -2.50 31.83 5.81
CA PHE A 285 -1.08 32.18 5.68
C PHE A 285 -0.57 33.29 6.62
N GLU A 286 -1.44 33.95 7.39
CA GLU A 286 -0.99 34.99 8.34
C GLU A 286 -0.89 34.55 9.81
N ALA A 287 -1.33 33.34 10.18
CA ALA A 287 -1.22 32.86 11.56
C ALA A 287 0.16 32.25 11.92
N LEU A 288 1.09 32.17 10.96
CA LEU A 288 2.44 31.62 11.14
C LEU A 288 3.58 32.66 11.09
N LEU A 289 3.26 33.96 11.02
CA LEU A 289 4.26 35.05 10.92
C LEU A 289 4.07 36.17 11.96
N ALA A 290 3.57 35.87 13.17
CA ALA A 290 3.68 36.82 14.27
C ALA A 290 5.12 36.81 14.85
N PRO A 291 5.81 37.95 14.95
CA PRO A 291 7.14 38.00 15.54
C PRO A 291 7.07 37.65 17.03
N ALA A 292 7.96 36.76 17.47
CA ALA A 292 8.17 36.46 18.88
C ALA A 292 8.58 37.77 19.61
N GLN A 293 7.78 38.18 20.60
CA GLN A 293 8.23 39.17 21.56
C GLN A 293 9.24 38.53 22.51
N GLU A 294 10.41 39.16 22.62
CA GLU A 294 11.45 38.81 23.57
C GLU A 294 10.92 38.89 25.01
N GLY A 295 11.00 37.77 25.73
CA GLY A 295 10.68 37.66 27.15
C GLY A 295 11.57 36.61 27.78
N THR A 296 12.44 37.06 28.68
CA THR A 296 13.44 36.27 29.39
C THR A 296 12.80 35.31 30.40
N THR A 297 13.00 34.00 30.24
CA THR A 297 12.84 33.04 31.33
C THR A 297 14.06 32.12 31.40
N SER A 298 14.69 32.13 32.57
CA SER A 298 15.95 31.44 32.87
C SER A 298 15.78 29.92 32.83
N THR A 299 16.86 29.23 32.49
CA THR A 299 17.03 27.78 32.36
C THR A 299 16.72 26.96 33.63
N ALA A 300 16.32 27.59 34.74
CA ALA A 300 15.93 26.91 35.98
C ALA A 300 14.43 26.55 36.06
N GLU A 301 13.53 27.22 35.34
CA GLU A 301 12.08 26.96 35.43
C GLU A 301 11.60 25.84 34.49
N ALA A 302 12.33 25.57 33.40
CA ALA A 302 12.03 24.47 32.48
C ALA A 302 12.28 23.07 33.08
N ILE A 303 13.17 22.96 34.08
CA ILE A 303 13.54 21.68 34.70
C ILE A 303 12.55 21.28 35.80
N ALA A 304 11.86 22.24 36.44
CA ALA A 304 10.86 21.96 37.47
C ALA A 304 9.52 21.45 36.92
N ALA A 305 9.16 21.80 35.68
CA ALA A 305 7.93 21.37 35.03
C ALA A 305 7.97 19.91 34.53
N ALA A 306 9.16 19.32 34.39
CA ALA A 306 9.33 17.95 33.89
C ALA A 306 9.19 16.86 34.97
N THR A 307 9.16 17.21 36.26
CA THR A 307 9.28 16.24 37.37
C THR A 307 8.03 16.12 38.24
N ALA A 308 6.92 16.77 37.90
CA ALA A 308 5.66 16.65 38.62
C ALA A 308 4.53 16.30 37.67
N LEU A 309 4.21 15.00 37.56
CA LEU A 309 2.86 14.44 37.33
C LEU A 309 2.94 12.90 37.17
N GLU A 310 3.47 12.21 38.19
CA GLU A 310 3.06 10.82 38.45
C GLU A 310 1.90 10.85 39.46
N LYS A 311 0.67 10.70 38.96
CA LYS A 311 -0.45 10.03 39.65
C LYS A 311 -1.57 9.72 38.64
N PRO A 312 -2.22 8.55 38.73
CA PRO A 312 -3.12 8.09 37.68
C PRO A 312 -4.53 8.64 37.89
N GLU A 313 -4.99 9.51 36.99
CA GLU A 313 -6.41 9.80 36.84
C GLU A 313 -6.94 9.18 35.53
N LYS A 314 -8.06 8.47 35.66
CA LYS A 314 -8.79 7.83 34.56
C LYS A 314 -9.20 8.86 33.52
N LYS A 315 -8.66 8.78 32.29
CA LYS A 315 -9.18 9.49 31.12
C LYS A 315 -9.49 8.51 29.99
N GLU A 316 -10.74 8.54 29.56
CA GLU A 316 -11.33 7.72 28.50
C GLU A 316 -11.08 8.33 27.10
N LYS A 317 -10.82 7.43 26.14
CA LYS A 317 -11.18 7.45 24.70
C LYS A 317 -10.79 8.62 23.78
N LYS A 318 -10.15 9.70 24.23
CA LYS A 318 -9.67 10.77 23.33
C LYS A 318 -8.25 10.58 22.77
N ASP A 319 -7.40 9.79 23.41
CA ASP A 319 -5.98 9.64 23.04
C ASP A 319 -5.71 8.82 21.76
N GLU A 320 -6.67 8.01 21.29
CA GLU A 320 -6.45 7.14 20.12
C GLU A 320 -6.42 7.92 18.80
N PHE A 321 -7.13 9.05 18.73
CA PHE A 321 -7.17 9.91 17.55
C PHE A 321 -5.97 10.86 17.48
N GLU A 322 -5.53 11.45 18.60
CA GLU A 322 -4.35 12.33 18.64
C GLU A 322 -3.04 11.56 18.37
N ARG A 323 -2.95 10.28 18.76
CA ARG A 323 -1.81 9.41 18.42
C ARG A 323 -1.72 9.00 16.94
N PHE A 324 -2.78 9.20 16.16
CA PHE A 324 -2.76 8.91 14.73
C PHE A 324 -2.19 10.07 13.91
N ASP A 325 -2.41 11.31 14.36
CA ASP A 325 -1.77 12.49 13.74
C ASP A 325 -0.24 12.48 13.93
N THR A 326 0.27 11.93 15.04
CA THR A 326 1.73 11.80 15.24
C THR A 326 2.41 10.83 14.26
N ARG A 327 1.66 9.88 13.66
CA ARG A 327 2.18 8.97 12.61
C ARG A 327 2.31 9.67 11.25
N ARG A 328 1.39 10.59 10.95
CA ARG A 328 1.45 11.47 9.78
C ARG A 328 2.57 12.52 9.96
N GLN A 329 2.73 13.02 11.18
CA GLN A 329 3.83 13.90 11.57
C GLN A 329 5.18 13.19 11.58
N GLY A 330 5.27 11.90 11.89
CA GLY A 330 6.54 11.15 11.85
C GLY A 330 7.17 11.12 10.45
N ALA A 331 6.35 10.82 9.43
CA ALA A 331 6.78 10.86 8.03
C ALA A 331 7.08 12.30 7.56
N ALA A 332 6.25 13.28 7.95
CA ALA A 332 6.46 14.69 7.61
C ALA A 332 7.64 15.34 8.38
N LEU A 333 7.96 14.90 9.59
CA LEU A 333 9.06 15.37 10.44
C LEU A 333 10.39 14.77 9.97
N ALA A 334 10.39 13.51 9.55
CA ALA A 334 11.52 12.90 8.83
C ALA A 334 11.81 13.66 7.52
N GLN A 335 10.77 14.08 6.80
CA GLN A 335 10.87 14.93 5.60
C GLN A 335 11.45 16.34 5.90
N LYS A 336 11.18 16.90 7.09
CA LYS A 336 11.67 18.21 7.52
C LYS A 336 13.12 18.17 8.06
N LEU A 337 13.51 17.07 8.70
CA LEU A 337 14.86 16.87 9.23
C LEU A 337 15.89 16.50 8.15
N GLY A 338 15.47 15.83 7.06
CA GLY A 338 16.32 15.54 5.91
C GLY A 338 16.70 16.77 5.06
N GLY A 339 16.04 17.91 5.26
CA GLY A 339 16.32 19.18 4.57
C GLY A 339 17.31 20.11 5.28
N ILE A 340 17.74 19.78 6.50
CA ILE A 340 18.72 20.60 7.23
C ILE A 340 20.12 20.10 6.85
N LYS A 341 20.82 20.86 6.00
CA LYS A 341 22.27 20.71 5.87
C LYS A 341 22.91 21.05 7.23
N LEU A 342 23.37 20.04 7.95
CA LEU A 342 24.36 20.23 9.01
C LEU A 342 25.66 20.63 8.32
N ASN A 343 25.91 21.92 8.19
CA ASN A 343 27.26 22.45 8.01
C ASN A 343 27.48 23.67 8.90
N ASP A 344 28.64 23.63 9.55
CA ASP A 344 29.40 24.70 10.18
C ASP A 344 28.95 25.20 11.56
N ALA A 345 29.31 24.42 12.59
CA ALA A 345 29.61 24.95 13.92
C ALA A 345 30.71 24.13 14.63
N LEU A 346 31.84 23.90 13.96
CA LEU A 346 33.09 23.49 14.61
C LEU A 346 34.26 24.30 14.02
N ASN A 347 34.21 25.61 14.26
CA ASN A 347 35.40 26.47 14.27
C ASN A 347 35.11 27.67 15.18
N GLY A 348 35.73 27.69 16.36
CA GLY A 348 35.52 28.73 17.36
C GLY A 348 36.22 28.39 18.68
N THR A 349 37.54 28.54 18.69
CA THR A 349 38.43 28.56 19.86
C THR A 349 37.89 29.34 21.07
N SER A 350 38.10 28.81 22.28
CA SER A 350 38.63 29.58 23.43
C SER A 350 39.06 28.67 24.59
N THR A 351 40.35 28.79 24.94
CA THR A 351 40.95 28.82 26.29
C THR A 351 40.02 28.58 27.49
N ILE A 352 40.42 27.67 28.39
CA ILE A 352 41.22 27.92 29.62
C ILE A 352 42.19 26.76 29.79
#